data_AF-A0A226DH65-F1
#
_entry.id   AF-A0A226DH65-F1
#
_cell.length_a   1.000
_cell.length_b   1.000
_cell.length_c   1.000
_cell.angle_alpha   90.00
_cell.angle_beta   90.00
_cell.angle_gamma   90.00
#
_symmetry.space_group_name_H-M   'P 1'
#
loop_
_entity.id
_entity.type
_entity.pdbx_description
1 polymer ?
#
loop_
_entity_poly.entity_id
_entity_poly.type
_entity_poly.pdbx_seq_one_letter_code
_entity_poly.pdbx_strand_id
1 'polypeptide(L)'
;MATVTTLRDLSISYSTGTALYDKNREVAYIFGTEPRPSNNTAAPTLEGAPILEYNPSTDTSRIVYFSNFPGITRFMRASATDDKRGAGYIIGGFNSNGSILQVDYTTRQVGNISVQNLPGVENGTILDRPATIFVPKLDRIYILGGALTRFNTTTNLVESTTVLDDIYYIDLLRKDETETTTAPTTDTPTTPTTSIPISADCAKKPDGFYPDPDVCKAFFGCLAGKGSDYLCPKELLFDPVKLKCNFPHLVVCNFTYKNKPNGIYADPNSTKCDTFFGCMNGVKNSFKCPNLLVFDRSELRCNYPLFVKWDNSKR
;
A
#
# COMPACT_ATOMS: atom_id res chain seq x y z
N MET A 1 24.45 -28.07 8.61
CA MET A 1 23.07 -28.62 8.66
C MET A 1 22.30 -27.80 9.68
N ALA A 2 21.08 -27.38 9.36
CA ALA A 2 20.18 -26.75 10.33
C ALA A 2 19.44 -27.86 11.10
N THR A 3 19.24 -27.67 12.41
CA THR A 3 18.52 -28.60 13.29
C THR A 3 17.36 -27.88 13.96
N VAL A 4 16.27 -28.59 14.23
CA VAL A 4 15.15 -28.06 15.02
C VAL A 4 15.36 -28.39 16.49
N THR A 5 15.20 -27.41 17.36
CA THR A 5 15.28 -27.58 18.82
C THR A 5 13.93 -27.24 19.43
N THR A 6 13.41 -28.14 20.25
CA THR A 6 12.16 -27.90 20.99
C THR A 6 12.46 -27.14 22.28
N LEU A 7 11.68 -26.08 22.52
CA LEU A 7 11.74 -25.24 23.72
C LEU A 7 10.48 -25.45 24.58
N ARG A 8 10.34 -24.73 25.69
CA ARG A 8 9.16 -24.82 26.55
C ARG A 8 7.88 -24.42 25.82
N ASP A 9 6.79 -25.10 26.15
CA ASP A 9 5.45 -24.74 25.68
C ASP A 9 5.02 -23.35 26.17
N LEU A 10 4.22 -22.67 25.35
CA LEU A 10 3.62 -21.40 25.73
C LEU A 10 2.62 -21.61 26.88
N SER A 11 2.54 -20.64 27.81
CA SER A 11 1.57 -20.70 28.91
C SER A 11 0.10 -20.61 28.46
N ILE A 12 -0.13 -20.25 27.19
CA ILE A 12 -1.44 -20.18 26.55
C ILE A 12 -1.31 -20.86 25.18
N SER A 13 -2.30 -21.69 24.84
CA SER A 13 -2.38 -22.28 23.51
C SER A 13 -3.05 -21.31 22.55
N TYR A 14 -2.48 -21.11 21.36
CA TYR A 14 -3.10 -20.36 20.28
C TYR A 14 -3.34 -21.29 19.09
N SER A 15 -4.52 -21.19 18.48
CA SER A 15 -4.84 -21.91 17.24
C SER A 15 -4.13 -21.28 16.02
N THR A 16 -3.98 -19.96 16.04
CA THR A 16 -3.21 -19.19 15.07
C THR A 16 -2.55 -18.02 15.79
N GLY A 17 -1.42 -17.54 15.28
CA GLY A 17 -0.74 -16.41 15.87
C GLY A 17 0.26 -15.73 14.95
N THR A 18 0.63 -14.52 15.34
CA THR A 18 1.70 -13.73 14.76
C THR A 18 2.58 -13.20 15.88
N ALA A 19 3.81 -12.81 15.57
CA ALA A 19 4.74 -12.33 16.58
C ALA A 19 5.45 -11.05 16.12
N LEU A 20 5.68 -10.15 17.05
CA LEU A 20 6.50 -8.96 16.88
C LEU A 20 7.73 -9.09 17.77
N TYR A 21 8.90 -8.72 17.25
CA TYR A 21 10.15 -8.83 18.02
C TYR A 21 10.63 -7.45 18.43
N ASP A 22 10.74 -7.21 19.74
CA ASP A 22 11.37 -6.00 20.26
C ASP A 22 12.86 -6.25 20.42
N LYS A 23 13.62 -5.77 19.44
CA LYS A 23 15.07 -5.91 19.41
C LYS A 23 15.78 -5.24 20.59
N ASN A 24 15.22 -4.18 21.16
CA ASN A 24 15.86 -3.46 22.26
C ASN A 24 15.74 -4.22 23.59
N ARG A 25 14.62 -4.93 23.79
CA ARG A 25 14.38 -5.76 24.98
C ARG A 25 14.66 -7.24 24.76
N GLU A 26 14.97 -7.63 23.52
CA GLU A 26 15.19 -9.01 23.07
C GLU A 26 14.02 -9.96 23.41
N VAL A 27 12.79 -9.46 23.33
CA VAL A 27 11.57 -10.23 23.59
C VAL A 27 10.65 -10.28 22.37
N ALA A 28 9.93 -11.39 22.21
CA ALA A 28 8.87 -11.53 21.23
C ALA A 28 7.50 -11.31 21.91
N TYR A 29 6.66 -10.46 21.33
CA TYR A 29 5.26 -10.34 21.68
C TYR A 29 4.44 -11.20 20.73
N ILE A 30 3.78 -12.21 21.26
CA ILE A 30 2.97 -13.16 20.51
C ILE A 30 1.51 -12.75 20.66
N PHE A 31 0.87 -12.58 19.51
CA PHE A 31 -0.54 -12.24 19.38
C PHE A 31 -1.22 -13.43 18.74
N GLY A 32 -2.14 -14.08 19.45
CA GLY A 32 -2.87 -15.23 18.91
C GLY A 32 -4.37 -15.19 19.15
N THR A 33 -5.05 -16.25 18.72
CA THR A 33 -6.44 -16.56 19.03
C THR A 33 -6.50 -17.84 19.83
N GLU A 34 -7.27 -17.86 20.93
CA GLU A 34 -7.45 -19.09 21.70
C GLU A 34 -8.08 -20.22 20.85
N PRO A 35 -7.86 -21.50 21.21
CA PRO A 35 -8.39 -22.63 20.49
C PRO A 35 -9.91 -22.67 20.62
N ARG A 36 -10.59 -23.06 19.53
CA ARG A 36 -12.05 -23.21 19.54
C ARG A 36 -12.46 -24.36 20.47
N PRO A 37 -13.42 -24.19 21.38
CA PRO A 37 -14.10 -25.35 21.95
C PRO A 37 -14.81 -26.13 20.83
N SER A 38 -14.83 -27.46 20.89
CA SER A 38 -15.24 -28.36 19.80
C SER A 38 -16.68 -28.20 19.30
N ASN A 39 -17.50 -27.42 19.99
CA ASN A 39 -18.87 -27.10 19.63
C ASN A 39 -18.90 -25.96 18.59
N ASN A 40 -19.75 -26.13 17.58
CA ASN A 40 -19.78 -25.28 16.39
C ASN A 40 -20.33 -23.86 16.62
N THR A 41 -20.19 -23.30 17.83
CA THR A 41 -20.58 -21.95 18.23
C THR A 41 -19.63 -20.90 17.64
N ALA A 42 -20.16 -19.70 17.43
CA ALA A 42 -19.44 -18.54 16.91
C ALA A 42 -18.15 -18.27 17.72
N ALA A 43 -17.18 -17.62 17.10
CA ALA A 43 -16.00 -17.15 17.82
C ALA A 43 -16.42 -16.26 18.97
N PRO A 44 -15.91 -16.46 20.20
CA PRO A 44 -15.84 -15.32 21.07
C PRO A 44 -14.96 -14.28 20.37
N THR A 45 -15.47 -13.07 20.17
CA THR A 45 -14.64 -11.91 19.92
C THR A 45 -13.79 -11.75 21.17
N LEU A 46 -12.49 -12.05 21.08
CA LEU A 46 -11.61 -11.94 22.23
C LEU A 46 -11.18 -10.47 22.38
N GLU A 47 -12.09 -9.64 22.90
CA GLU A 47 -11.71 -8.34 23.46
C GLU A 47 -10.68 -8.60 24.57
N GLY A 48 -9.46 -8.06 24.42
CA GLY A 48 -8.42 -8.20 25.43
C GLY A 48 -7.73 -9.57 25.50
N ALA A 49 -7.68 -10.36 24.41
CA ALA A 49 -6.88 -11.59 24.36
C ALA A 49 -5.46 -11.34 24.92
N PRO A 50 -4.97 -12.17 25.87
CA PRO A 50 -3.68 -11.95 26.50
C PRO A 50 -2.57 -11.99 25.44
N ILE A 51 -1.69 -10.98 25.46
CA ILE A 51 -0.48 -10.95 24.64
C ILE A 51 0.61 -11.66 25.44
N LEU A 52 1.35 -12.58 24.82
CA LEU A 52 2.43 -13.28 25.49
C LEU A 52 3.77 -12.61 25.18
N GLU A 53 4.48 -12.15 26.21
CA GLU A 53 5.87 -11.71 26.09
C GLU A 53 6.77 -12.94 26.32
N TYR A 54 7.52 -13.35 25.30
CA TYR A 54 8.45 -14.48 25.33
C TYR A 54 9.90 -13.98 25.23
N ASN A 55 10.77 -14.44 26.12
CA ASN A 55 12.21 -14.18 26.06
C ASN A 55 12.93 -15.45 25.54
N PRO A 56 13.45 -15.42 24.29
CA PRO A 56 14.13 -16.58 23.71
C PRO A 56 15.44 -16.96 24.41
N SER A 57 16.14 -16.00 25.01
CA SER A 57 17.42 -16.22 25.67
C SER A 57 17.28 -16.96 27.00
N THR A 58 16.16 -16.76 27.70
CA THR A 58 15.89 -17.42 28.99
C THR A 58 14.84 -18.52 28.92
N ASP A 59 14.21 -18.71 27.76
CA ASP A 59 13.07 -19.61 27.54
C ASP A 59 11.94 -19.42 28.57
N THR A 60 11.58 -18.15 28.81
CA THR A 60 10.51 -17.77 29.73
C THR A 60 9.44 -16.97 29.02
N SER A 61 8.19 -17.14 29.44
CA SER A 61 7.07 -16.35 28.95
C SER A 61 6.22 -15.83 30.10
N ARG A 62 5.54 -14.70 29.84
CA ARG A 62 4.53 -14.13 30.75
C ARG A 62 3.44 -13.42 29.97
N ILE A 63 2.27 -13.35 30.57
CA ILE A 63 1.15 -12.57 30.02
C ILE A 63 1.42 -11.09 30.24
N VAL A 64 1.22 -10.30 29.19
CA VAL A 64 1.27 -8.84 29.21
C VAL A 64 0.01 -8.27 28.57
N TYR A 65 -0.29 -7.02 28.93
CA TYR A 65 -1.45 -6.30 28.41
C TYR A 65 -0.98 -5.02 27.74
N PHE A 66 -1.57 -4.72 26.59
CA PHE A 66 -1.36 -3.47 25.87
C PHE A 66 -2.66 -2.68 25.91
N SER A 67 -2.55 -1.38 26.19
CA SER A 67 -3.70 -0.47 26.20
C SER A 67 -4.23 -0.25 24.78
N ASN A 68 -5.54 -0.01 24.66
CA ASN A 68 -6.24 0.26 23.40
C ASN A 68 -6.19 -0.87 22.37
N PHE A 69 -5.84 -2.08 22.78
CA PHE A 69 -5.89 -3.23 21.91
C PHE A 69 -7.35 -3.64 21.68
N PRO A 70 -7.89 -3.55 20.45
CA PRO A 70 -9.31 -3.79 20.18
C PRO A 70 -9.72 -5.27 20.28
N GLY A 71 -8.81 -6.14 20.74
CA GLY A 71 -8.91 -7.57 20.51
C GLY A 71 -8.71 -7.89 19.03
N ILE A 72 -8.63 -9.17 18.70
CA ILE A 72 -8.51 -9.59 17.31
C ILE A 72 -9.41 -10.80 17.06
N THR A 73 -10.03 -10.83 15.87
CA THR A 73 -10.95 -11.89 15.46
C THR A 73 -10.20 -13.17 15.06
N ARG A 74 -10.95 -14.20 14.66
CA ARG A 74 -10.52 -15.60 14.45
C ARG A 74 -9.45 -15.86 13.38
N PHE A 75 -8.92 -14.83 12.73
CA PHE A 75 -8.21 -14.97 11.47
C PHE A 75 -6.72 -14.65 11.59
N MET A 76 -5.95 -15.27 10.70
CA MET A 76 -4.51 -15.20 10.76
C MET A 76 -4.05 -13.82 10.32
N ARG A 77 -2.97 -13.40 10.95
CA ARG A 77 -2.47 -12.02 10.89
C ARG A 77 -1.03 -12.09 10.44
N ALA A 78 -0.63 -11.03 9.77
CA ALA A 78 0.76 -10.81 9.48
C ALA A 78 1.28 -9.70 10.37
N SER A 79 2.51 -9.85 10.80
CA SER A 79 3.21 -8.85 11.58
C SER A 79 4.37 -8.28 10.78
N ALA A 80 4.67 -7.01 11.01
CA ALA A 80 5.86 -6.37 10.46
C ALA A 80 6.54 -5.58 11.58
N THR A 81 7.78 -5.94 11.88
CA THR A 81 8.56 -5.31 12.96
C THR A 81 9.35 -4.12 12.40
N ASP A 82 9.27 -2.99 13.09
CA ASP A 82 10.09 -1.80 12.86
C ASP A 82 10.98 -1.53 14.08
N ASP A 83 12.13 -2.21 14.09
CA ASP A 83 13.14 -2.11 15.15
C ASP A 83 13.59 -0.66 15.39
N LYS A 84 13.63 0.17 14.33
CA LYS A 84 14.15 1.53 14.42
C LYS A 84 13.22 2.42 15.23
N ARG A 85 11.91 2.21 15.11
CA ARG A 85 10.90 2.97 15.86
C ARG A 85 10.51 2.32 17.19
N GLY A 86 11.00 1.11 17.48
CA GLY A 86 10.50 0.34 18.63
C GLY A 86 9.01 0.06 18.49
N ALA A 87 8.56 -0.17 17.25
CA ALA A 87 7.16 -0.37 16.93
C ALA A 87 6.98 -1.61 16.06
N GLY A 88 5.78 -2.15 16.07
CA GLY A 88 5.37 -3.21 15.17
C GLY A 88 4.00 -2.95 14.59
N TYR A 89 3.68 -3.65 13.52
CA TYR A 89 2.41 -3.48 12.83
C TYR A 89 1.72 -4.83 12.69
N ILE A 90 0.42 -4.86 12.93
CA ILE A 90 -0.44 -6.04 12.72
C ILE A 90 -1.39 -5.72 11.57
N ILE A 91 -1.35 -6.57 10.55
CA ILE A 91 -2.08 -6.41 9.30
C ILE A 91 -3.02 -7.60 9.11
N GLY A 92 -4.29 -7.29 8.84
CA GLY A 92 -5.33 -8.29 8.66
C GLY A 92 -5.78 -8.97 9.96
N GLY A 93 -6.75 -9.86 9.83
CA GLY A 93 -7.26 -10.65 10.97
C GLY A 93 -8.27 -9.95 11.88
N PHE A 94 -8.68 -8.71 11.56
CA PHE A 94 -9.78 -7.99 12.23
C PHE A 94 -10.57 -7.18 11.20
N ASN A 95 -11.82 -6.83 11.53
CA ASN A 95 -12.57 -5.89 10.73
C ASN A 95 -11.96 -4.50 10.95
N SER A 96 -11.05 -4.14 10.05
CA SER A 96 -10.23 -2.96 10.25
C SER A 96 -10.84 -1.69 9.66
N ASN A 97 -11.96 -1.78 8.92
CA ASN A 97 -12.50 -0.65 8.15
C ASN A 97 -11.39 0.12 7.40
N GLY A 98 -10.38 -0.61 6.89
CA GLY A 98 -9.23 -0.01 6.23
C GLY A 98 -8.19 0.53 7.18
N SER A 99 -7.96 -0.10 8.33
CA SER A 99 -6.88 0.24 9.24
C SER A 99 -5.90 -0.92 9.44
N ILE A 100 -4.74 -0.59 9.98
CA ILE A 100 -3.78 -1.53 10.55
C ILE A 100 -3.52 -1.15 12.00
N LEU A 101 -3.07 -2.10 12.82
CA LEU A 101 -2.67 -1.79 14.20
C LEU A 101 -1.20 -1.46 14.24
N GLN A 102 -0.83 -0.38 14.94
CA GLN A 102 0.52 -0.07 15.34
C GLN A 102 0.68 -0.39 16.82
N VAL A 103 1.68 -1.19 17.16
CA VAL A 103 2.04 -1.59 18.51
C VAL A 103 3.33 -0.86 18.88
N ASP A 104 3.28 -0.03 19.92
CA ASP A 104 4.47 0.60 20.49
C ASP A 104 4.97 -0.24 21.68
N TYR A 105 6.19 -0.78 21.57
CA TYR A 105 6.75 -1.66 22.60
C TYR A 105 7.14 -0.92 23.88
N THR A 106 7.45 0.38 23.77
CA THR A 106 7.90 1.22 24.87
C THR A 106 6.72 1.65 25.72
N THR A 107 5.68 2.18 25.08
CA THR A 107 4.48 2.68 25.77
C THR A 107 3.45 1.59 26.03
N ARG A 108 3.60 0.42 25.40
CA ARG A 108 2.62 -0.69 25.41
C ARG A 108 1.22 -0.25 24.99
N GLN A 109 1.16 0.65 24.02
CA GLN A 109 -0.09 1.13 23.44
C GLN A 109 -0.28 0.54 22.04
N VAL A 110 -1.54 0.27 21.70
CA VAL A 110 -1.95 -0.07 20.34
C VAL A 110 -2.73 1.10 19.75
N GLY A 111 -2.25 1.62 18.62
CA GLY A 111 -2.93 2.65 17.83
C GLY A 111 -3.48 2.08 16.54
N ASN A 112 -4.57 2.67 16.04
CA ASN A 112 -5.07 2.40 14.69
C ASN A 112 -4.45 3.38 13.70
N ILE A 113 -3.95 2.85 12.58
CA ILE A 113 -3.52 3.66 11.44
C ILE A 113 -4.52 3.41 10.31
N SER A 114 -5.23 4.45 9.89
CA SER A 114 -6.11 4.39 8.72
C SER A 114 -5.27 4.33 7.43
N VAL A 115 -5.61 3.38 6.56
CA VAL A 115 -4.94 3.08 5.30
C VAL A 115 -5.98 3.10 4.18
N GLN A 116 -5.84 4.08 3.28
CA GLN A 116 -6.71 4.15 2.11
C GLN A 116 -6.43 2.98 1.16
N ASN A 117 -7.49 2.45 0.55
CA ASN A 117 -7.44 1.36 -0.43
C ASN A 117 -6.77 0.08 0.09
N LEU A 118 -6.81 -0.17 1.41
CA LEU A 118 -6.45 -1.48 1.95
C LEU A 118 -7.43 -2.52 1.35
N PRO A 119 -6.97 -3.69 0.90
CA PRO A 119 -7.87 -4.71 0.38
C PRO A 119 -8.72 -5.29 1.51
N GLY A 120 -10.00 -5.59 1.22
CA GLY A 120 -10.93 -6.16 2.21
C GLY A 120 -11.63 -5.15 3.11
N VAL A 121 -11.81 -3.89 2.69
CA VAL A 121 -12.52 -2.84 3.45
C VAL A 121 -14.05 -2.93 3.32
N GLU A 122 -14.55 -3.76 2.40
CA GLU A 122 -15.96 -3.82 2.03
C GLU A 122 -16.76 -4.84 2.87
N ASN A 123 -17.92 -4.43 3.37
CA ASN A 123 -19.05 -5.26 3.85
C ASN A 123 -18.71 -6.66 4.41
N GLY A 124 -18.00 -6.70 5.54
CA GLY A 124 -17.71 -7.94 6.26
C GLY A 124 -16.60 -8.79 5.62
N THR A 125 -15.80 -8.22 4.73
CA THR A 125 -14.58 -8.84 4.21
C THR A 125 -13.40 -8.49 5.11
N ILE A 126 -12.42 -9.39 5.22
CA ILE A 126 -11.15 -9.12 5.89
C ILE A 126 -9.99 -9.60 5.01
N LEU A 127 -8.84 -8.96 5.15
CA LEU A 127 -7.57 -9.50 4.67
C LEU A 127 -7.08 -10.59 5.65
N ASP A 128 -6.92 -11.80 5.14
CA ASP A 128 -6.55 -13.02 5.86
C ASP A 128 -5.22 -13.57 5.32
N ARG A 129 -4.36 -14.06 6.22
CA ARG A 129 -3.07 -14.70 5.90
C ARG A 129 -2.17 -13.94 4.89
N PRO A 130 -2.06 -12.59 4.91
CA PRO A 130 -1.05 -11.96 4.08
C PRO A 130 0.36 -12.36 4.57
N ALA A 131 1.36 -12.28 3.70
CA ALA A 131 2.74 -12.18 4.16
C ALA A 131 3.12 -10.70 4.25
N THR A 132 3.78 -10.28 5.33
CA THR A 132 4.18 -8.87 5.49
C THR A 132 5.63 -8.71 5.87
N ILE A 133 6.22 -7.61 5.42
CA ILE A 133 7.58 -7.24 5.78
C ILE A 133 7.72 -5.73 5.83
N PHE A 134 8.32 -5.21 6.91
CA PHE A 134 8.74 -3.83 6.96
C PHE A 134 10.12 -3.70 6.31
N VAL A 135 10.29 -2.72 5.43
CA VAL A 135 11.53 -2.45 4.70
C VAL A 135 12.10 -1.11 5.20
N PRO A 136 13.06 -1.13 6.16
CA PRO A 136 13.50 0.09 6.85
C PRO A 136 14.09 1.16 5.94
N LYS A 137 14.76 0.75 4.86
CA LYS A 137 15.36 1.68 3.89
C LYS A 137 14.32 2.47 3.10
N LEU A 138 13.14 1.88 2.89
CA LEU A 138 12.05 2.48 2.13
C LEU A 138 10.97 3.08 3.02
N ASP A 139 11.02 2.78 4.32
CA ASP A 139 10.01 3.19 5.29
C ASP A 139 8.59 2.70 4.94
N ARG A 140 8.51 1.45 4.49
CA ARG A 140 7.31 0.83 3.94
C ARG A 140 7.03 -0.52 4.53
N ILE A 141 5.76 -0.82 4.73
CA ILE A 141 5.28 -2.18 4.97
C ILE A 141 4.83 -2.75 3.63
N TYR A 142 5.39 -3.88 3.21
CA TYR A 142 4.90 -4.64 2.08
C TYR A 142 3.91 -5.70 2.55
N ILE A 143 2.86 -5.91 1.76
CA ILE A 143 1.87 -6.98 1.91
C ILE A 143 1.95 -7.82 0.64
N LEU A 144 2.19 -9.11 0.78
CA LEU A 144 2.45 -10.04 -0.30
C LEU A 144 1.38 -11.14 -0.26
N GLY A 145 0.50 -11.14 -1.26
CA GLY A 145 -0.60 -12.09 -1.38
C GLY A 145 -1.54 -12.12 -0.17
N GLY A 146 -2.08 -13.31 0.10
CA GLY A 146 -3.02 -13.58 1.18
C GLY A 146 -4.38 -14.01 0.64
N ALA A 147 -5.44 -13.73 1.37
CA ALA A 147 -6.81 -13.98 0.93
C ALA A 147 -7.76 -12.89 1.43
N LEU A 148 -8.83 -12.65 0.68
CA LEU A 148 -9.99 -11.90 1.14
C LEU A 148 -11.05 -12.88 1.58
N THR A 149 -11.38 -12.85 2.87
CA THR A 149 -12.40 -13.73 3.44
C THR A 149 -13.62 -12.90 3.80
N ARG A 150 -14.76 -13.21 3.19
CA ARG A 150 -16.04 -12.54 3.45
C ARG A 150 -16.87 -13.29 4.46
N PHE A 151 -17.50 -12.56 5.37
CA PHE A 151 -18.36 -13.08 6.42
C PHE A 151 -19.77 -12.58 6.32
N ASN A 152 -20.68 -13.45 6.73
CA ASN A 152 -22.01 -13.05 7.11
C ASN A 152 -21.94 -12.30 8.44
N THR A 153 -22.26 -11.00 8.44
CA THR A 153 -22.17 -10.15 9.64
C THR A 153 -23.13 -10.56 10.76
N THR A 154 -24.14 -11.39 10.47
CA THR A 154 -25.14 -11.85 11.45
C THR A 154 -24.75 -13.20 12.05
N THR A 155 -24.25 -14.14 11.25
CA THR A 155 -23.92 -15.50 11.70
C THR A 155 -22.44 -15.72 12.00
N ASN A 156 -21.56 -14.78 11.62
CA ASN A 156 -20.10 -14.89 11.68
C ASN A 156 -19.54 -16.13 10.94
N LEU A 157 -20.30 -16.66 9.98
CA LEU A 157 -19.86 -17.76 9.11
C LEU A 157 -19.14 -17.20 7.87
N VAL A 158 -18.14 -17.95 7.40
CA VAL A 158 -17.44 -17.65 6.14
C VAL A 158 -18.41 -17.84 4.98
N GLU A 159 -18.60 -16.80 4.17
CA GLU A 159 -19.40 -16.86 2.94
C GLU A 159 -18.54 -17.18 1.72
N SER A 160 -17.35 -16.58 1.62
CA SER A 160 -16.42 -16.81 0.51
C SER A 160 -14.98 -16.50 0.90
N THR A 161 -14.04 -17.05 0.12
CA THR A 161 -12.60 -16.75 0.24
C THR A 161 -12.00 -16.59 -1.15
N THR A 162 -11.33 -15.46 -1.40
CA THR A 162 -10.63 -15.17 -2.66
C THR A 162 -9.14 -15.06 -2.38
N VAL A 163 -8.34 -15.90 -3.03
CA VAL A 163 -6.88 -15.83 -2.90
C VAL A 163 -6.34 -14.59 -3.63
N LEU A 164 -5.38 -13.92 -3.02
CA LEU A 164 -4.65 -12.80 -3.61
C LEU A 164 -3.23 -13.22 -3.96
N ASP A 165 -2.79 -12.83 -5.15
CA ASP A 165 -1.40 -12.89 -5.63
C ASP A 165 -0.76 -11.49 -5.74
N ASP A 166 -1.53 -10.44 -5.48
CA ASP A 166 -1.09 -9.05 -5.54
C ASP A 166 -0.04 -8.70 -4.48
N ILE A 167 0.75 -7.66 -4.78
CA ILE A 167 1.71 -7.05 -3.87
C ILE A 167 1.26 -5.61 -3.60
N TYR A 168 1.12 -5.27 -2.33
CA TYR A 168 0.79 -3.93 -1.84
C TYR A 168 1.92 -3.38 -0.99
N TYR A 169 1.97 -2.06 -0.85
CA TYR A 169 2.78 -1.43 0.20
C TYR A 169 2.01 -0.30 0.89
N ILE A 170 2.36 -0.05 2.15
CA ILE A 170 1.86 1.04 2.97
C ILE A 170 3.04 1.96 3.28
N ASP A 171 2.94 3.22 2.86
CA ASP A 171 3.84 4.28 3.32
C ASP A 171 3.40 4.71 4.74
N LEU A 172 4.31 4.62 5.71
CA LEU A 172 4.04 5.06 7.08
C LEU A 172 4.37 6.56 7.17
N LEU A 173 3.34 7.41 7.13
CA LEU A 173 3.52 8.85 7.22
C LEU A 173 4.31 9.22 8.50
N ARG A 174 5.30 10.12 8.37
CA ARG A 174 6.01 10.68 9.53
C ARG A 174 5.03 11.55 10.32
N LYS A 175 4.98 11.33 11.63
CA LYS A 175 4.23 12.16 12.61
C LYS A 175 4.66 13.64 12.64
N ASP A 176 5.70 14.01 11.89
CA ASP A 176 6.22 15.38 11.75
C ASP A 176 5.50 16.21 10.68
N GLU A 177 4.68 15.62 9.81
CA GLU A 177 3.71 16.39 9.02
C GLU A 177 2.44 16.57 9.85
N THR A 178 2.52 17.49 10.79
CA THR A 178 1.33 18.18 11.28
C THR A 178 0.77 18.96 10.10
N GLU A 179 -0.14 18.33 9.35
CA GLU A 179 -1.12 19.06 8.54
C GLU A 179 -1.77 20.06 9.49
N THR A 180 -1.41 21.33 9.30
CA THR A 180 -2.12 22.44 9.92
C THR A 180 -3.44 22.54 9.16
N THR A 181 -4.40 21.71 9.57
CA THR A 181 -5.76 21.69 9.03
C THR A 181 -6.47 22.96 9.47
N THR A 182 -6.41 24.00 8.65
CA THR A 182 -7.47 25.01 8.60
C THR A 182 -8.75 24.35 8.10
N ALA A 183 -9.85 24.61 8.81
CA ALA A 183 -11.17 24.03 8.61
C ALA A 183 -11.65 24.06 7.14
N PRO A 184 -12.45 23.07 6.69
CA PRO A 184 -13.00 23.07 5.34
C PRO A 184 -14.00 24.22 5.21
N THR A 185 -13.67 25.19 4.36
CA THR A 185 -14.67 26.14 3.86
C THR A 185 -15.40 25.44 2.74
N THR A 186 -16.72 25.40 2.84
CA THR A 186 -17.64 24.85 1.84
C THR A 186 -17.52 25.65 0.55
N ASP A 187 -16.61 25.25 -0.33
CA ASP A 187 -16.61 25.70 -1.71
C ASP A 187 -17.14 24.58 -2.61
N THR A 188 -18.24 24.91 -3.27
CA THR A 188 -18.94 24.14 -4.28
C THR A 188 -17.95 23.64 -5.35
N PRO A 189 -18.02 22.37 -5.79
CA PRO A 189 -17.11 21.87 -6.81
C PRO A 189 -17.41 22.58 -8.14
N THR A 190 -16.54 23.53 -8.50
CA THR A 190 -16.52 24.10 -9.84
C THR A 190 -15.40 23.40 -10.60
N THR A 191 -15.79 22.43 -11.42
CA THR A 191 -14.95 21.72 -12.37
C THR A 191 -14.22 22.72 -13.29
N PRO A 192 -12.88 22.73 -13.37
CA PRO A 192 -12.19 23.37 -14.47
C PRO A 192 -12.19 22.41 -15.66
N THR A 193 -13.14 22.63 -16.57
CA THR A 193 -13.16 21.98 -17.89
C THR A 193 -12.01 22.55 -18.72
N THR A 194 -10.84 21.90 -18.68
CA THR A 194 -9.79 22.14 -19.67
C THR A 194 -9.89 21.01 -20.70
N SER A 195 -10.54 21.32 -21.82
CA SER A 195 -10.67 20.44 -22.97
C SER A 195 -9.29 20.16 -23.58
N ILE A 196 -8.75 18.98 -23.32
CA ILE A 196 -7.65 18.39 -24.09
C ILE A 196 -8.29 17.74 -25.35
N PRO A 197 -7.69 17.85 -26.55
CA PRO A 197 -8.37 17.47 -27.78
C PRO A 197 -8.54 15.96 -27.91
N ILE A 198 -9.73 15.59 -28.37
CA ILE A 198 -10.23 14.25 -28.67
C ILE A 198 -9.19 13.43 -29.46
N SER A 199 -8.80 12.27 -28.92
CA SER A 199 -8.25 11.16 -29.71
C SER A 199 -9.09 9.87 -29.60
N ALA A 200 -10.38 9.98 -29.27
CA ALA A 200 -11.24 8.81 -29.06
C ALA A 200 -12.32 8.66 -30.15
N ASP A 201 -12.02 7.92 -31.22
CA ASP A 201 -13.04 7.48 -32.19
C ASP A 201 -13.84 6.29 -31.60
N CYS A 202 -14.77 6.59 -30.66
CA CYS A 202 -15.67 5.60 -30.08
C CYS A 202 -16.76 5.12 -31.06
N ALA A 203 -16.92 5.77 -32.22
CA ALA A 203 -17.93 5.41 -33.21
C ALA A 203 -17.72 4.01 -33.82
N LYS A 204 -16.50 3.46 -33.72
CA LYS A 204 -16.12 2.14 -34.25
C LYS A 204 -15.63 1.17 -33.17
N LYS A 205 -15.78 1.50 -31.88
CA LYS A 205 -15.27 0.68 -30.77
C LYS A 205 -16.44 0.06 -29.99
N PRO A 206 -16.32 -1.20 -29.55
CA PRO A 206 -17.23 -1.78 -28.57
C PRO A 206 -17.23 -0.99 -27.25
N ASP A 207 -18.29 -1.15 -26.48
CA ASP A 207 -18.37 -0.57 -25.14
C ASP A 207 -17.25 -1.12 -24.24
N GLY A 208 -16.57 -0.24 -23.52
CA GLY A 208 -15.41 -0.60 -22.69
C GLY A 208 -14.45 0.55 -22.43
N PHE A 209 -13.38 0.27 -21.69
CA PHE A 209 -12.33 1.24 -21.35
C PHE A 209 -11.08 1.03 -22.20
N TYR A 210 -10.48 2.12 -22.65
CA TYR A 210 -9.34 2.12 -23.56
C TYR A 210 -8.27 3.10 -23.08
N PRO A 211 -6.97 2.77 -23.22
CA PRO A 211 -5.90 3.68 -22.86
C PRO A 211 -5.90 4.91 -23.76
N ASP A 212 -5.57 6.06 -23.19
CA ASP A 212 -5.25 7.25 -23.97
C ASP A 212 -3.91 7.04 -24.71
N PRO A 213 -3.81 7.42 -26.01
CA PRO A 213 -2.61 7.18 -26.81
C PRO A 213 -1.43 8.12 -26.52
N ASP A 214 -1.65 9.19 -25.75
CA ASP A 214 -0.65 10.23 -25.47
C ASP A 214 -0.34 10.35 -23.97
N VAL A 215 -1.26 9.94 -23.09
CA VAL A 215 -1.18 10.13 -21.63
C VAL A 215 -1.42 8.82 -20.87
N CYS A 216 -0.38 8.20 -20.29
CA CYS A 216 -0.47 6.90 -19.60
C CYS A 216 -1.47 6.90 -18.42
N LYS A 217 -1.73 8.08 -17.85
CA LYS A 217 -2.62 8.29 -16.72
C LYS A 217 -4.07 8.47 -17.17
N ALA A 218 -4.31 8.76 -18.45
CA ALA A 218 -5.64 8.95 -18.98
C ALA A 218 -6.14 7.68 -19.68
N PHE A 219 -7.45 7.52 -19.68
CA PHE A 219 -8.18 6.49 -20.38
C PHE A 219 -9.56 7.02 -20.75
N PHE A 220 -10.22 6.40 -21.72
CA PHE A 220 -11.57 6.77 -22.11
C PHE A 220 -12.49 5.57 -22.09
N GLY A 221 -13.73 5.79 -21.69
CA GLY A 221 -14.81 4.81 -21.76
C GLY A 221 -15.68 5.07 -22.98
N CYS A 222 -15.91 4.05 -23.80
CA CYS A 222 -16.93 4.09 -24.84
C CYS A 222 -18.22 3.43 -24.31
N LEU A 223 -19.35 4.10 -24.49
CA LEU A 223 -20.69 3.57 -24.23
C LEU A 223 -21.66 4.05 -25.30
N ALA A 224 -22.30 3.11 -26.01
CA ALA A 224 -23.26 3.39 -27.09
C ALA A 224 -22.72 4.37 -28.14
N GLY A 225 -21.45 4.22 -28.52
CA GLY A 225 -20.77 5.06 -29.51
C GLY A 225 -20.36 6.45 -28.99
N LYS A 226 -20.58 6.76 -27.71
CA LYS A 226 -20.14 8.01 -27.06
C LYS A 226 -18.94 7.76 -26.15
N GLY A 227 -17.93 8.62 -26.24
CA GLY A 227 -16.73 8.58 -25.41
C GLY A 227 -16.81 9.53 -24.21
N SER A 228 -16.26 9.08 -23.07
CA SER A 228 -16.02 9.90 -21.89
C SER A 228 -14.59 9.71 -21.42
N ASP A 229 -13.89 10.81 -21.14
CA ASP A 229 -12.50 10.79 -20.71
C ASP A 229 -12.36 10.70 -19.19
N TYR A 230 -11.34 9.99 -18.75
CA TYR A 230 -11.05 9.75 -17.35
C TYR A 230 -9.54 9.85 -17.10
N LEU A 231 -9.21 10.27 -15.89
CA LEU A 231 -7.84 10.26 -15.37
C LEU A 231 -7.76 9.31 -14.19
N CYS A 232 -6.70 8.51 -14.15
CA CYS A 232 -6.42 7.67 -13.01
C CYS A 232 -6.13 8.53 -11.76
N PRO A 233 -6.68 8.16 -10.59
CA PRO A 233 -6.47 8.91 -9.36
C PRO A 233 -5.02 8.78 -8.88
N LYS A 234 -4.52 9.82 -8.20
CA LYS A 234 -3.16 9.88 -7.63
C LYS A 234 -2.09 9.63 -8.71
N GLU A 235 -1.06 8.84 -8.41
CA GLU A 235 0.08 8.53 -9.30
C GLU A 235 -0.09 7.18 -10.05
N LEU A 236 -1.34 6.74 -10.26
CA LEU A 236 -1.63 5.48 -10.96
C LEU A 236 -1.68 5.68 -12.48
N LEU A 237 -1.35 4.63 -13.24
CA LEU A 237 -1.46 4.59 -14.70
C LEU A 237 -2.56 3.62 -15.12
N PHE A 238 -3.21 3.87 -16.25
CA PHE A 238 -4.21 2.94 -16.75
C PHE A 238 -3.55 1.67 -17.31
N ASP A 239 -3.90 0.52 -16.75
CA ASP A 239 -3.46 -0.79 -17.21
C ASP A 239 -4.40 -1.30 -18.30
N PRO A 240 -3.96 -1.36 -19.58
CA PRO A 240 -4.83 -1.78 -20.68
C PRO A 240 -5.11 -3.29 -20.69
N VAL A 241 -4.38 -4.08 -19.89
CA VAL A 241 -4.61 -5.53 -19.74
C VAL A 241 -5.65 -5.79 -18.65
N LYS A 242 -5.53 -5.10 -17.52
CA LYS A 242 -6.45 -5.25 -16.37
C LYS A 242 -7.65 -4.28 -16.42
N LEU A 243 -7.68 -3.38 -17.40
CA LEU A 243 -8.71 -2.34 -17.61
C LEU A 243 -8.99 -1.50 -16.35
N LYS A 244 -7.94 -1.21 -15.57
CA LYS A 244 -8.03 -0.42 -14.32
C LYS A 244 -6.77 0.39 -14.08
N CYS A 245 -6.87 1.41 -13.23
CA CYS A 245 -5.70 2.13 -12.76
C CYS A 245 -4.84 1.22 -11.88
N ASN A 246 -3.55 1.13 -12.22
CA ASN A 246 -2.58 0.25 -11.60
C ASN A 246 -1.26 1.00 -11.36
N PHE A 247 -0.35 0.41 -10.59
CA PHE A 247 0.90 1.07 -10.26
C PHE A 247 1.83 1.21 -11.49
N PRO A 248 2.56 2.33 -11.62
CA PRO A 248 3.39 2.60 -12.81
C PRO A 248 4.39 1.50 -13.17
N HIS A 249 4.92 0.78 -12.18
CA HIS A 249 5.90 -0.30 -12.40
C HIS A 249 5.28 -1.63 -12.85
N LEU A 250 3.95 -1.74 -12.77
CA LEU A 250 3.18 -2.91 -13.22
C LEU A 250 2.49 -2.65 -14.56
N VAL A 251 2.56 -1.42 -15.07
CA VAL A 251 1.95 -0.99 -16.33
C VAL A 251 3.03 -0.78 -17.37
N VAL A 252 2.96 -1.52 -18.47
CA VAL A 252 3.83 -1.29 -19.63
C VAL A 252 3.22 -0.18 -20.47
N CYS A 253 3.66 1.06 -20.24
CA CYS A 253 3.23 2.20 -21.04
C CYS A 253 4.11 2.37 -22.30
N ASN A 254 3.67 1.76 -23.41
CA ASN A 254 4.37 1.80 -24.70
C ASN A 254 3.78 2.88 -25.61
N PHE A 255 4.28 4.11 -25.52
CA PHE A 255 4.02 5.12 -26.54
C PHE A 255 5.06 5.11 -27.66
N THR A 256 4.60 5.32 -28.88
CA THR A 256 5.45 5.34 -30.08
C THR A 256 6.12 6.71 -30.21
N TYR A 257 7.38 6.83 -29.78
CA TYR A 257 8.21 8.06 -29.81
C TYR A 257 8.69 8.49 -31.22
N LYS A 258 7.91 8.25 -32.28
CA LYS A 258 8.40 8.28 -33.67
C LYS A 258 8.83 9.65 -34.21
N ASN A 259 8.51 10.78 -33.56
CA ASN A 259 8.71 12.13 -34.14
C ASN A 259 9.37 13.18 -33.22
N LYS A 260 10.21 12.80 -32.24
CA LYS A 260 10.99 13.80 -31.47
C LYS A 260 12.33 14.12 -32.16
N PRO A 261 12.69 15.41 -32.35
CA PRO A 261 14.00 15.81 -32.86
C PRO A 261 15.16 15.26 -32.03
N ASN A 262 16.38 15.30 -32.57
CA ASN A 262 17.56 14.97 -31.81
C ASN A 262 17.76 16.01 -30.69
N GLY A 263 17.97 15.55 -29.46
CA GLY A 263 18.10 16.45 -28.31
C GLY A 263 18.00 15.75 -26.97
N ILE A 264 18.22 16.53 -25.91
CA ILE A 264 18.06 16.10 -24.52
C ILE A 264 16.74 16.66 -23.99
N TYR A 265 15.94 15.79 -23.39
CA TYR A 265 14.60 16.10 -22.91
C TYR A 265 14.46 15.68 -21.46
N ALA A 266 13.77 16.50 -20.67
CA ALA A 266 13.33 16.06 -19.36
C ALA A 266 12.40 14.87 -19.50
N ASP A 267 12.54 13.90 -18.59
CA ASP A 267 11.64 12.77 -18.53
C ASP A 267 10.33 13.24 -17.87
N PRO A 268 9.20 13.30 -18.60
CA PRO A 268 7.92 13.74 -18.03
C PRO A 268 7.40 12.75 -16.98
N ASN A 269 7.93 11.53 -16.96
CA ASN A 269 7.56 10.49 -16.00
C ASN A 269 8.47 10.51 -14.75
N SER A 270 9.40 11.46 -14.66
CA SER A 270 10.31 11.60 -13.53
C SER A 270 9.61 12.22 -12.33
N THR A 271 9.15 11.38 -11.40
CA THR A 271 8.50 11.83 -10.15
C THR A 271 9.42 12.66 -9.26
N LYS A 272 10.74 12.49 -9.38
CA LYS A 272 11.75 13.27 -8.65
C LYS A 272 12.47 14.29 -9.53
N CYS A 273 12.07 14.40 -10.81
CA CYS A 273 12.77 15.20 -11.82
C CYS A 273 14.27 14.90 -11.91
N ASP A 274 14.69 13.71 -11.50
CA ASP A 274 16.08 13.23 -11.50
C ASP A 274 16.40 12.36 -12.72
N THR A 275 15.47 12.23 -13.67
CA THR A 275 15.66 11.49 -14.92
C THR A 275 15.42 12.38 -16.15
N PHE A 276 16.16 12.08 -17.21
CA PHE A 276 16.09 12.74 -18.50
C PHE A 276 16.37 11.72 -19.59
N PHE A 277 16.12 12.05 -20.86
CA PHE A 277 16.45 11.17 -21.96
C PHE A 277 17.01 11.95 -23.16
N GLY A 278 17.97 11.32 -23.84
CA GLY A 278 18.43 11.76 -25.14
C GLY A 278 17.64 11.05 -26.25
N CYS A 279 17.20 11.80 -27.26
CA CYS A 279 16.73 11.25 -28.51
C CYS A 279 17.83 11.44 -29.57
N MET A 280 18.25 10.35 -30.22
CA MET A 280 19.14 10.41 -31.40
C MET A 280 18.56 9.52 -32.49
N ASN A 281 18.21 10.09 -33.63
CA ASN A 281 17.63 9.43 -34.80
C ASN A 281 16.39 8.57 -34.45
N GLY A 282 15.53 9.09 -33.58
CA GLY A 282 14.33 8.40 -33.10
C GLY A 282 14.59 7.33 -32.04
N VAL A 283 15.84 7.14 -31.60
CA VAL A 283 16.20 6.20 -30.53
C VAL A 283 16.30 6.95 -29.20
N LYS A 284 15.48 6.54 -28.22
CA LYS A 284 15.47 7.07 -26.86
C LYS A 284 16.51 6.36 -25.99
N ASN A 285 17.39 7.14 -25.37
CA ASN A 285 18.29 6.69 -24.31
C ASN A 285 17.95 7.43 -23.02
N SER A 286 17.56 6.71 -21.98
CA SER A 286 17.19 7.29 -20.69
C SER A 286 18.40 7.36 -19.75
N PHE A 287 18.50 8.44 -18.98
CA PHE A 287 19.60 8.72 -18.07
C PHE A 287 19.08 9.23 -16.73
N LYS A 288 19.85 8.99 -15.68
CA LYS A 288 19.57 9.45 -14.32
C LYS A 288 20.64 10.43 -13.85
N CYS A 289 20.21 11.51 -13.21
CA CYS A 289 21.10 12.49 -12.61
C CYS A 289 21.86 11.88 -11.42
N PRO A 290 23.18 12.13 -11.31
CA PRO A 290 23.97 11.68 -10.17
C PRO A 290 23.63 12.47 -8.91
N ASN A 291 23.87 11.87 -7.73
CA ASN A 291 23.93 12.55 -6.42
C ASN A 291 22.79 13.55 -6.09
N LEU A 292 21.53 13.09 -6.08
CA LEU A 292 20.36 13.90 -5.71
C LEU A 292 20.14 15.18 -6.55
N LEU A 293 20.82 15.31 -7.69
CA LEU A 293 20.60 16.40 -8.64
C LEU A 293 19.30 16.17 -9.43
N VAL A 294 18.70 17.26 -9.89
CA VAL A 294 17.51 17.26 -10.75
C VAL A 294 17.87 17.83 -12.12
N PHE A 295 17.15 17.40 -13.16
CA PHE A 295 17.41 17.82 -14.52
C PHE A 295 16.89 19.24 -14.77
N ASP A 296 17.81 20.17 -14.99
CA ASP A 296 17.53 21.55 -15.36
C ASP A 296 17.23 21.64 -16.85
N ARG A 297 15.99 21.96 -17.19
CA ARG A 297 15.52 22.09 -18.59
C ARG A 297 16.10 23.30 -19.30
N SER A 298 16.46 24.35 -18.57
CA SER A 298 16.98 25.60 -19.15
C SER A 298 18.45 25.47 -19.52
N GLU A 299 19.20 24.73 -18.72
CA GLU A 299 20.64 24.49 -18.90
C GLU A 299 20.95 23.11 -19.52
N LEU A 300 19.93 22.29 -19.78
CA LEU A 300 19.99 20.93 -20.30
C LEU A 300 20.99 20.02 -19.58
N ARG A 301 21.11 20.17 -18.25
CA ARG A 301 22.04 19.40 -17.40
C ARG A 301 21.48 19.13 -16.01
N CYS A 302 22.07 18.17 -15.30
CA CYS A 302 21.75 17.95 -13.90
C CYS A 302 22.31 19.10 -13.04
N ASN A 303 21.46 19.68 -12.20
CA ASN A 303 21.78 20.83 -11.37
C ASN A 303 21.20 20.63 -9.95
N TYR A 304 21.67 21.42 -8.99
CA TYR A 304 21.11 21.39 -7.64
C TYR A 304 19.66 21.88 -7.68
N PRO A 305 18.73 21.24 -6.93
CA PRO A 305 17.31 21.61 -6.95
C PRO A 305 17.03 23.10 -6.68
N LEU A 306 17.84 23.72 -5.82
CA LEU A 306 17.74 25.14 -5.47
C LEU A 306 18.05 26.12 -6.62
N PHE A 307 18.67 25.67 -7.72
CA PHE A 307 19.00 26.51 -8.88
C PHE A 307 18.10 26.27 -10.09
N VAL A 308 17.19 25.29 -10.04
CA VAL A 308 16.27 25.00 -11.16
C VAL A 308 15.02 25.87 -11.04
N LYS A 309 14.81 26.77 -12.00
CA LYS A 309 13.59 27.58 -12.07
C LYS A 309 12.40 26.69 -12.43
N TRP A 310 11.52 26.49 -11.46
CA TRP A 310 10.34 25.65 -11.64
C TRP A 310 9.23 26.44 -12.34
N ASP A 311 8.94 26.10 -13.59
CA ASP A 311 7.75 26.63 -14.26
C ASP A 311 6.53 25.79 -13.85
N ASN A 312 5.72 26.36 -12.95
CA ASN A 312 4.47 25.77 -12.50
C ASN A 312 3.33 25.89 -13.52
N SER A 313 3.55 26.49 -14.71
CA SER A 313 2.48 26.77 -15.68
C SER A 313 2.19 25.63 -16.67
N LYS A 314 2.70 24.42 -16.43
CA LYS A 314 2.37 23.22 -17.21
C LYS A 314 2.07 22.01 -16.32
N ARG A 315 1.22 22.23 -15.32
CA ARG A 315 0.39 21.18 -14.74
C ARG A 315 -0.97 21.22 -15.40
#